data_AF-R6ZBF8-F1
#
_entry.id   AF-R6ZBF8-F1
#
_cell.length_a   1.000
_cell.length_b   1.000
_cell.length_c   1.000
_cell.angle_alpha   90.00
_cell.angle_beta   90.00
_cell.angle_gamma   90.00
#
_symmetry.space_group_name_H-M   'P 1'
#
loop_
_entity.id
_entity.type
_entity.pdbx_description
1 polymer ?
#
loop_
_entity_poly.entity_id
_entity_poly.type
_entity_poly.pdbx_seq_one_letter_code
_entity_poly.pdbx_strand_id
1 'polypeptide(L)'
;MGSRYGTALPGTQAARETGISGEIYGEKPKTFQKKKDREEGIRQSERLLLTWLIEDPRLFDKIQGIIGPEDFVKPLYRRAAQMVFEGHENGEVSPAAILNHFIDDEGNYKEVAALFNASLNDSLSNEEQKKAFADTVMKVKKSSLDYQSRTASDLNELQRIIREQAELANMHISLD
;
A
#
# COMPACT_ATOMS: atom_id res chain seq x y z
N MET A 1 60.60 52.32 -5.86
CA MET A 1 60.28 53.41 -6.79
C MET A 1 58.78 53.67 -6.80
N GLY A 2 58.37 54.92 -6.54
CA GLY A 2 57.12 55.58 -6.98
C GLY A 2 55.78 54.97 -6.54
N SER A 3 55.13 55.47 -5.50
CA SER A 3 54.21 56.63 -5.51
C SER A 3 52.90 56.39 -6.29
N ARG A 4 51.75 56.51 -5.62
CA ARG A 4 50.81 57.65 -5.76
C ARG A 4 49.50 57.44 -4.96
N TYR A 5 49.23 58.42 -4.09
CA TYR A 5 47.97 59.12 -3.78
C TYR A 5 46.73 58.73 -4.64
N GLY A 6 45.47 58.74 -4.21
CA GLY A 6 44.79 59.32 -3.06
C GLY A 6 43.29 59.50 -3.40
N THR A 7 42.45 59.59 -2.36
CA THR A 7 41.18 60.37 -2.28
C THR A 7 39.95 59.97 -3.12
N ALA A 8 38.88 59.51 -2.45
CA ALA A 8 37.58 60.21 -2.28
C ALA A 8 36.45 59.29 -1.76
N LEU A 9 35.78 59.73 -0.67
CA LEU A 9 34.46 59.29 -0.18
C LEU A 9 33.34 59.97 -1.02
N PRO A 10 32.00 59.85 -0.77
CA PRO A 10 31.17 58.85 -0.07
C PRO A 10 29.95 58.37 -0.90
N GLY A 11 29.26 57.32 -0.43
CA GLY A 11 27.95 56.92 -0.94
C GLY A 11 27.26 56.01 0.08
N THR A 12 26.64 56.63 1.07
CA THR A 12 25.82 55.95 2.08
C THR A 12 24.61 55.28 1.43
N GLN A 13 24.39 54.00 1.70
CA GLN A 13 23.20 53.60 2.46
C GLN A 13 23.26 52.14 2.91
N ALA A 14 22.97 51.98 4.19
CA ALA A 14 22.75 50.75 4.90
C ALA A 14 21.89 49.75 4.11
N ALA A 15 22.41 48.53 3.97
CA ALA A 15 21.57 47.36 3.79
C ALA A 15 22.27 46.15 4.42
N ARG A 16 21.93 45.94 5.70
CA ARG A 16 21.57 44.65 6.31
C ARG A 16 22.35 43.43 5.83
N GLU A 17 23.35 43.08 6.64
CA GLU A 17 23.53 41.78 7.26
C GLU A 17 22.74 40.61 6.65
N THR A 18 23.52 39.70 6.04
CA THR A 18 23.49 38.25 6.26
C THR A 18 22.15 37.52 6.14
N GLY A 19 22.03 36.77 5.06
CA GLY A 19 21.00 35.74 4.92
C GLY A 19 20.94 35.18 3.51
N ILE A 20 22.09 34.80 2.94
CA ILE A 20 22.09 33.98 1.72
C ILE A 20 21.68 32.57 2.17
N SER A 21 20.36 32.34 2.26
CA SER A 21 19.75 31.03 2.41
C SER A 21 19.88 30.27 1.09
N GLY A 22 21.09 29.80 0.81
CA GLY A 22 21.27 28.66 -0.06
C GLY A 22 20.96 27.42 0.75
N GLU A 23 19.82 26.77 0.50
CA GLU A 23 19.63 25.34 0.80
C GLU A 23 18.39 24.80 0.05
N ILE A 24 18.63 24.48 -1.22
CA ILE A 24 18.18 23.26 -1.91
C ILE A 24 16.75 22.80 -1.55
N TYR A 25 15.75 23.30 -2.29
CA TYR A 25 14.53 22.53 -2.51
C TYR A 25 14.91 21.32 -3.36
N GLY A 26 15.29 20.23 -2.68
CA GLY A 26 15.53 18.94 -3.32
C GLY A 26 14.28 18.53 -4.08
N GLU A 27 14.37 18.51 -5.40
CA GLU A 27 13.56 17.63 -6.23
C GLU A 27 13.56 16.25 -5.55
N LYS A 28 12.43 15.90 -4.93
CA LYS A 28 12.23 14.54 -4.44
C LYS A 28 12.52 13.62 -5.62
N PRO A 29 13.47 12.68 -5.52
CA PRO A 29 13.91 11.92 -6.68
C PRO A 29 12.69 11.25 -7.30
N LYS A 30 12.55 11.32 -8.64
CA LYS A 30 11.43 10.74 -9.41
C LYS A 30 11.14 9.27 -9.07
N THR A 31 12.08 8.58 -8.42
CA THR A 31 11.96 7.22 -7.88
C THR A 31 11.04 7.12 -6.65
N PHE A 32 10.96 8.14 -5.80
CA PHE A 32 10.13 8.15 -4.58
C PHE A 32 8.64 8.29 -4.89
N GLN A 33 8.29 9.10 -5.91
CA GLN A 33 6.91 9.25 -6.37
C GLN A 33 6.38 7.95 -6.98
N LYS A 34 7.17 7.27 -7.83
CA LYS A 34 6.79 5.96 -8.40
C LYS A 34 6.58 4.86 -7.36
N LYS A 35 7.36 4.86 -6.27
CA LYS A 35 7.18 3.89 -5.17
C LYS A 35 5.86 4.12 -4.46
N LYS A 36 5.55 5.38 -4.11
CA LYS A 36 4.32 5.74 -3.42
C LYS A 36 3.06 5.43 -4.24
N ASP A 37 3.09 5.74 -5.53
CA ASP A 37 1.98 5.46 -6.46
C ASP A 37 1.72 3.95 -6.61
N ARG A 38 2.80 3.16 -6.70
CA ARG A 38 2.70 1.69 -6.74
C ARG A 38 2.13 1.12 -5.44
N GLU A 39 2.58 1.63 -4.29
CA GLU A 39 2.05 1.24 -2.98
C GLU A 39 0.57 1.63 -2.81
N GLU A 40 0.15 2.79 -3.33
CA GLU A 40 -1.27 3.18 -3.34
C GLU A 40 -2.11 2.23 -4.20
N GLY A 41 -1.63 1.86 -5.39
CA GLY A 41 -2.30 0.88 -6.25
C GLY A 41 -2.41 -0.51 -5.62
N ILE A 42 -1.40 -0.93 -4.84
CA ILE A 42 -1.45 -2.18 -4.05
C ILE A 42 -2.48 -2.06 -2.93
N ARG A 43 -2.46 -0.97 -2.17
CA ARG A 43 -3.42 -0.73 -1.07
C ARG A 43 -4.85 -0.67 -1.58
N GLN A 44 -5.06 -0.14 -2.79
CA GLN A 44 -6.36 -0.18 -3.44
C GLN A 44 -6.80 -1.61 -3.76
N SER A 45 -5.90 -2.46 -4.27
CA SER A 45 -6.16 -3.87 -4.52
C SER A 45 -6.42 -4.66 -3.23
N GLU A 46 -5.66 -4.42 -2.15
CA GLU A 46 -5.89 -5.02 -0.83
C GLU A 46 -7.27 -4.67 -0.28
N ARG A 47 -7.63 -3.38 -0.35
CA ARG A 47 -8.96 -2.90 0.03
C ARG A 47 -10.04 -3.61 -0.77
N LEU A 48 -9.91 -3.62 -2.09
CA LEU A 48 -10.91 -4.21 -2.98
C LEU A 48 -11.10 -5.71 -2.71
N LEU A 49 -9.99 -6.43 -2.48
CA LEU A 49 -10.04 -7.84 -2.13
C LEU A 49 -10.80 -8.09 -0.82
N LEU A 50 -10.46 -7.35 0.24
CA LEU A 50 -11.17 -7.39 1.52
C LEU A 50 -12.67 -7.15 1.34
N THR A 51 -12.99 -6.08 0.63
CA THR A 51 -14.35 -5.66 0.31
C THR A 51 -15.15 -6.80 -0.34
N TRP A 52 -14.59 -7.51 -1.32
CA TRP A 52 -15.26 -8.66 -1.95
C TRP A 52 -15.40 -9.88 -1.04
N LEU A 53 -14.39 -10.19 -0.22
CA LEU A 53 -14.43 -11.34 0.71
C LEU A 53 -15.54 -11.21 1.76
N ILE A 54 -15.84 -9.99 2.15
CA ILE A 54 -16.90 -9.69 3.10
C ILE A 54 -18.28 -9.82 2.44
N GLU A 55 -18.40 -9.46 1.17
CA GLU A 55 -19.65 -9.49 0.42
C GLU A 55 -20.06 -10.91 0.01
N ASP A 56 -19.12 -11.67 -0.56
CA ASP A 56 -19.34 -13.07 -0.92
C ASP A 56 -18.34 -13.96 -0.18
N PRO A 57 -18.74 -14.54 0.97
CA PRO A 57 -17.89 -15.44 1.72
C PRO A 57 -17.48 -16.68 0.91
N ARG A 58 -18.16 -17.03 -0.19
CA ARG A 58 -17.75 -18.14 -1.07
C ARG A 58 -16.42 -17.87 -1.79
N LEU A 59 -16.01 -16.60 -1.87
CA LEU A 59 -14.71 -16.23 -2.41
C LEU A 59 -13.56 -16.67 -1.50
N PHE A 60 -13.82 -16.90 -0.20
CA PHE A 60 -12.82 -17.49 0.71
C PHE A 60 -12.34 -18.83 0.21
N ASP A 61 -13.23 -19.71 -0.22
CA ASP A 61 -12.89 -21.03 -0.78
C ASP A 61 -11.91 -20.94 -1.97
N LYS A 62 -11.93 -19.83 -2.70
CA LYS A 62 -11.05 -19.60 -3.86
C LYS A 62 -9.67 -19.06 -3.47
N ILE A 63 -9.59 -18.27 -2.40
CA ILE A 63 -8.32 -17.68 -1.95
C ILE A 63 -7.65 -18.48 -0.85
N GLN A 64 -8.37 -19.39 -0.20
CA GLN A 64 -7.86 -20.22 0.87
C GLN A 64 -6.65 -21.02 0.38
N GLY A 65 -5.50 -20.83 1.04
CA GLY A 65 -4.23 -21.45 0.66
C GLY A 65 -3.42 -20.68 -0.41
N ILE A 66 -3.98 -19.62 -1.00
CA ILE A 66 -3.27 -18.70 -1.92
C ILE A 66 -2.94 -17.40 -1.20
N ILE A 67 -3.97 -16.75 -0.63
CA ILE A 67 -3.86 -15.52 0.14
C ILE A 67 -4.32 -15.74 1.57
N GLY A 68 -3.50 -15.30 2.51
CA GLY A 68 -3.84 -15.21 3.92
C GLY A 68 -3.90 -13.76 4.43
N PRO A 69 -4.32 -13.56 5.68
CA PRO A 69 -4.27 -12.25 6.32
C PRO A 69 -2.86 -11.66 6.36
N GLU A 70 -1.83 -12.50 6.42
CA GLU A 70 -0.42 -12.08 6.40
C GLU A 70 0.00 -11.41 5.08
N ASP A 71 -0.67 -11.74 3.97
CA ASP A 71 -0.37 -11.14 2.65
C ASP A 71 -0.79 -9.68 2.55
N PHE A 72 -1.63 -9.19 3.46
CA PHE A 72 -1.94 -7.77 3.57
C PHE A 72 -0.75 -7.06 4.22
N VAL A 73 -0.09 -6.20 3.46
CA VAL A 73 1.09 -5.43 3.87
C VAL A 73 0.68 -4.37 4.90
N LYS A 74 -0.50 -3.75 4.72
CA LYS A 74 -0.99 -2.74 5.64
C LYS A 74 -1.50 -3.40 6.94
N PRO A 75 -0.98 -3.02 8.13
CA PRO A 75 -1.39 -3.61 9.41
C PRO A 75 -2.89 -3.52 9.68
N LEU A 76 -3.53 -2.40 9.31
CA LEU A 76 -4.97 -2.22 9.49
C LEU A 76 -5.77 -3.22 8.66
N TYR A 77 -5.38 -3.40 7.39
CA TYR A 77 -6.05 -4.33 6.48
C TYR A 77 -5.79 -5.77 6.86
N ARG A 78 -4.57 -6.09 7.30
CA ARG A 78 -4.24 -7.39 7.89
C ARG A 78 -5.14 -7.71 9.08
N ARG A 79 -5.36 -6.73 9.98
CA ARG A 79 -6.21 -6.94 11.15
C ARG A 79 -7.67 -7.13 10.76
N ALA A 80 -8.16 -6.32 9.81
CA ALA A 80 -9.51 -6.50 9.27
C ALA A 80 -9.64 -7.88 8.62
N ALA A 81 -8.67 -8.29 7.79
CA ALA A 81 -8.64 -9.60 7.14
C ALA A 81 -8.69 -10.71 8.19
N GLN A 82 -7.83 -10.71 9.21
CA GLN A 82 -7.88 -11.71 10.29
C GLN A 82 -9.30 -11.91 10.82
N MET A 83 -10.02 -10.82 11.13
CA MET A 83 -11.38 -10.90 11.65
C MET A 83 -12.39 -11.41 10.62
N VAL A 84 -12.20 -11.10 9.33
CA VAL A 84 -13.05 -11.64 8.25
C VAL A 84 -12.81 -13.14 8.09
N PHE A 85 -11.55 -13.58 8.10
CA PHE A 85 -11.17 -14.99 8.03
C PHE A 85 -11.69 -15.76 9.26
N GLU A 86 -11.50 -15.23 10.47
CA GLU A 86 -12.03 -15.82 11.71
C GLU A 86 -13.57 -15.84 11.71
N GLY A 87 -14.22 -14.78 11.24
CA GLY A 87 -15.68 -14.74 11.08
C GLY A 87 -16.19 -15.80 10.08
N HIS A 88 -15.43 -16.03 9.01
CA HIS A 88 -15.74 -17.05 8.01
C HIS A 88 -15.64 -18.46 8.60
N GLU A 89 -14.60 -18.75 9.38
CA GLU A 89 -14.49 -20.03 10.10
C GLU A 89 -15.62 -20.27 11.10
N ASN A 90 -16.12 -19.20 11.73
CA ASN A 90 -17.27 -19.25 12.63
C ASN A 90 -18.63 -19.30 11.90
N GLY A 91 -18.64 -19.20 10.56
CA GLY A 91 -19.84 -19.26 9.72
C GLY A 91 -20.63 -17.94 9.64
N GLU A 92 -20.13 -16.86 10.24
CA GLU A 92 -20.79 -15.54 10.20
C GLU A 92 -19.75 -14.42 10.02
N VAL A 93 -19.57 -13.99 8.77
CA VAL A 93 -18.80 -12.79 8.43
C VAL A 93 -19.73 -11.58 8.45
N SER A 94 -19.66 -10.78 9.51
CA SER A 94 -20.45 -9.56 9.64
C SER A 94 -19.58 -8.30 9.55
N PRO A 95 -19.79 -7.42 8.55
CA PRO A 95 -19.08 -6.14 8.44
C PRO A 95 -19.17 -5.31 9.73
N ALA A 96 -20.35 -5.32 10.36
CA ALA A 96 -20.61 -4.62 11.61
C ALA A 96 -19.76 -5.16 12.77
N ALA A 97 -19.55 -6.48 12.83
CA ALA A 97 -18.70 -7.10 13.86
C ALA A 97 -17.24 -6.65 13.69
N ILE A 98 -16.73 -6.66 12.45
CA ILE A 98 -15.38 -6.21 12.13
C ILE A 98 -15.21 -4.72 12.46
N LEU A 99 -16.19 -3.87 12.09
CA LEU A 99 -16.19 -2.44 12.41
C LEU A 99 -16.19 -2.17 13.91
N ASN A 100 -16.94 -2.96 14.68
CA ASN A 100 -17.02 -2.81 16.13
C ASN A 100 -15.65 -2.98 16.82
N HIS A 101 -14.74 -3.78 16.24
CA HIS A 101 -13.38 -3.92 16.76
C HIS A 101 -12.48 -2.70 16.51
N PHE A 102 -12.83 -1.85 15.55
CA PHE A 102 -12.08 -0.63 15.24
C PHE A 102 -12.69 0.62 15.87
N ILE A 103 -13.78 0.51 16.63
CA ILE A 103 -14.50 1.66 17.20
C ILE A 103 -13.65 2.49 18.18
N ASP A 104 -12.63 1.89 18.78
CA ASP A 104 -11.70 2.54 19.72
C ASP A 104 -10.82 3.59 19.03
N ASP A 105 -10.53 3.41 17.73
CA ASP A 105 -9.74 4.34 16.94
C ASP A 105 -10.57 4.88 15.77
N GLU A 106 -11.02 6.12 15.90
CA GLU A 106 -11.90 6.76 14.90
C GLU A 106 -11.28 6.79 13.49
N GLY A 107 -9.95 6.91 13.40
CA GLY A 107 -9.23 6.92 12.12
C GLY A 107 -9.30 5.57 11.43
N ASN A 108 -8.96 4.51 12.15
CA ASN A 108 -9.05 3.13 11.68
C ASN A 108 -10.50 2.75 11.36
N TYR A 109 -11.45 3.12 12.23
CA TYR A 109 -12.87 2.90 11.99
C TYR A 109 -13.33 3.52 10.67
N LYS A 110 -13.03 4.80 10.43
CA LYS A 110 -13.42 5.49 9.19
C LYS A 110 -12.79 4.84 7.96
N GLU A 111 -11.52 4.46 8.05
CA GLU A 111 -10.82 3.84 6.94
C GLU A 111 -11.39 2.45 6.62
N VAL A 112 -11.63 1.62 7.63
CA VAL A 112 -12.23 0.29 7.50
C VAL A 112 -13.69 0.39 7.04
N ALA A 113 -14.46 1.35 7.56
CA ALA A 113 -15.82 1.69 7.10
C ALA A 113 -15.85 2.07 5.62
N ALA A 114 -14.85 2.81 5.14
CA ALA A 114 -14.74 3.16 3.73
C ALA A 114 -14.41 1.95 2.82
N LEU A 115 -13.81 0.87 3.36
CA LEU A 115 -13.66 -0.39 2.62
C LEU A 115 -15.04 -1.01 2.37
N PHE A 116 -15.90 -1.05 3.40
CA PHE A 116 -17.23 -1.66 3.32
C PHE A 116 -18.26 -0.81 2.57
N ASN A 117 -18.13 0.51 2.62
CA ASN A 117 -19.09 1.39 1.94
C ASN A 117 -18.80 1.50 0.43
N ALA A 118 -17.57 1.19 0.01
CA ALA A 118 -17.17 1.21 -1.39
C ALA A 118 -17.59 -0.05 -2.19
N SER A 119 -17.87 -1.20 -1.56
CA SER A 119 -18.40 -2.39 -2.24
C SER A 119 -19.80 -2.16 -2.78
N LEU A 120 -20.67 -1.56 -1.96
CA LEU A 120 -22.11 -1.51 -2.20
C LEU A 120 -22.51 -0.80 -3.50
N ASN A 121 -21.58 -0.10 -4.14
CA ASN A 121 -21.84 0.76 -5.29
C ASN A 121 -21.31 0.21 -6.64
N ASP A 122 -20.54 -0.88 -6.65
CA ASP A 122 -19.89 -1.41 -7.86
C ASP A 122 -20.61 -2.67 -8.38
N SER A 123 -21.69 -2.45 -9.14
CA SER A 123 -22.44 -3.53 -9.81
C SER A 123 -21.68 -4.04 -11.03
N LEU A 124 -20.66 -4.87 -10.80
CA LEU A 124 -19.99 -5.65 -11.86
C LEU A 124 -20.73 -6.96 -12.12
N SER A 125 -20.73 -7.43 -13.37
CA SER A 125 -21.29 -8.73 -13.72
C SER A 125 -20.49 -9.86 -13.05
N ASN A 126 -21.15 -10.96 -12.67
CA ASN A 126 -20.54 -12.08 -11.92
C ASN A 126 -19.29 -12.69 -12.64
N GLU A 127 -19.24 -12.63 -13.97
CA GLU A 127 -18.08 -13.07 -14.77
C GLU A 127 -16.90 -12.08 -14.70
N GLU A 128 -17.17 -10.78 -14.82
CA GLU A 128 -16.15 -9.72 -14.74
C GLU A 128 -15.60 -9.59 -13.32
N GLN A 129 -16.47 -9.72 -12.32
CA GLN A 129 -16.09 -9.74 -10.91
C GLN A 129 -15.14 -10.89 -10.61
N LYS A 130 -15.37 -12.10 -11.15
CA LYS A 130 -14.46 -13.24 -10.97
C LYS A 130 -13.08 -13.00 -11.58
N LYS A 131 -13.03 -12.42 -12.78
CA LYS A 131 -11.74 -12.08 -13.43
C LYS A 131 -11.01 -10.99 -12.66
N ALA A 132 -11.71 -9.92 -12.28
CA ALA A 132 -11.16 -8.84 -11.49
C ALA A 132 -10.71 -9.30 -10.10
N PHE A 133 -11.44 -10.25 -9.50
CA PHE A 133 -11.08 -10.93 -8.26
C PHE A 133 -9.79 -11.70 -8.41
N ALA A 134 -9.69 -12.58 -9.41
CA ALA A 134 -8.48 -13.34 -9.67
C ALA A 134 -7.27 -12.41 -9.91
N ASP A 135 -7.42 -11.35 -10.71
CA ASP A 135 -6.35 -10.37 -10.95
C ASP A 135 -5.94 -9.65 -9.65
N THR A 136 -6.91 -9.23 -8.84
CA THR A 136 -6.65 -8.54 -7.58
C THR A 136 -5.95 -9.46 -6.58
N VAL A 137 -6.35 -10.72 -6.48
CA VAL A 137 -5.67 -11.75 -5.68
C VAL A 137 -4.22 -11.87 -6.15
N MET A 138 -3.99 -12.10 -7.44
CA MET A 138 -2.63 -12.23 -7.98
C MET A 138 -1.78 -10.99 -7.68
N LYS A 139 -2.36 -9.80 -7.76
CA LYS A 139 -1.69 -8.53 -7.47
C LYS A 139 -1.35 -8.35 -6.00
N VAL A 140 -2.27 -8.68 -5.09
CA VAL A 140 -2.03 -8.63 -3.63
C VAL A 140 -0.96 -9.65 -3.25
N LYS A 141 -1.07 -10.91 -3.70
CA LYS A 141 -0.07 -11.95 -3.41
C LYS A 141 1.32 -11.57 -3.93
N LYS A 142 1.40 -11.07 -5.17
CA LYS A 142 2.65 -10.59 -5.75
C LYS A 142 3.28 -9.47 -4.93
N SER A 143 2.45 -8.54 -4.46
CA SER A 143 2.92 -7.44 -3.62
C SER A 143 3.38 -7.90 -2.25
N SER A 144 2.66 -8.83 -1.64
CA SER A 144 3.07 -9.47 -0.38
C SER A 144 4.46 -10.09 -0.53
N LEU A 145 4.66 -10.93 -1.55
CA LEU A 145 5.95 -11.57 -1.81
C LEU A 145 7.05 -10.57 -2.15
N ASP A 146 6.77 -9.49 -2.89
CA ASP A 146 7.74 -8.42 -3.17
C ASP A 146 8.11 -7.64 -1.89
N TYR A 147 7.15 -7.40 -1.01
CA TYR A 147 7.38 -6.76 0.29
C TYR A 147 8.19 -7.65 1.23
N GLN A 148 7.81 -8.92 1.34
CA GLN A 148 8.55 -9.94 2.09
C GLN A 148 9.96 -10.10 1.53
N SER A 149 10.15 -10.19 0.21
CA SER A 149 11.48 -10.28 -0.40
C SER A 149 12.38 -9.10 -0.08
N ARG A 150 11.82 -7.90 0.11
CA ARG A 150 12.58 -6.68 0.47
C ARG A 150 12.87 -6.55 1.96
N THR A 151 12.08 -7.22 2.80
CA THR A 151 12.16 -7.14 4.25
C THR A 151 12.86 -8.38 4.84
N ALA A 152 12.88 -9.49 4.09
CA ALA A 152 13.53 -10.73 4.44
C ALA A 152 15.01 -10.50 4.72
N SER A 153 15.41 -10.83 5.94
CA SER A 153 16.79 -10.74 6.41
C SER A 153 17.51 -12.10 6.36
N ASP A 154 16.74 -13.18 6.22
CA ASP A 154 17.22 -14.56 6.19
C ASP A 154 17.28 -15.14 4.77
N LEU A 155 18.40 -15.81 4.44
CA LEU A 155 18.59 -16.44 3.13
C LEU A 155 17.57 -17.56 2.87
N ASN A 156 17.19 -18.31 3.91
CA ASN A 156 16.16 -19.35 3.79
C ASN A 156 14.78 -18.78 3.47
N GLU A 157 14.43 -17.65 4.09
CA GLU A 157 13.17 -16.95 3.82
C GLU A 157 13.16 -16.40 2.40
N LEU A 158 14.25 -15.75 1.99
CA LEU A 158 14.41 -15.25 0.62
C LEU A 158 14.31 -16.37 -0.43
N GLN A 159 14.92 -17.54 -0.19
CA GLN A 159 14.82 -18.68 -1.10
C GLN A 159 13.39 -19.25 -1.22
N ARG A 160 12.57 -19.19 -0.16
CA ARG A 160 11.15 -19.58 -0.23
C ARG A 160 10.36 -18.57 -1.05
N ILE A 161 10.54 -17.28 -0.75
CA ILE A 161 9.85 -16.18 -1.44
C ILE A 161 10.17 -16.19 -2.94
N ILE A 162 11.42 -16.42 -3.35
CA ILE A 162 11.80 -16.50 -4.77
C ILE A 162 11.09 -17.67 -5.47
N ARG A 163 10.95 -18.82 -4.81
CA ARG A 163 10.21 -19.97 -5.38
C ARG A 163 8.74 -19.64 -5.53
N GLU A 164 8.12 -19.10 -4.49
CA GLU A 164 6.70 -18.70 -4.52
C GLU A 164 6.44 -17.62 -5.57
N GLN A 165 7.35 -16.66 -5.76
CA GLN A 165 7.26 -15.68 -6.85
C GLN A 165 7.32 -16.33 -8.23
N ALA A 166 8.17 -17.34 -8.41
CA ALA A 166 8.27 -18.07 -9.67
C ALA A 166 7.02 -18.93 -9.94
N GLU A 167 6.44 -19.55 -8.91
CA GLU A 167 5.18 -20.28 -9.00
C GLU A 167 4.01 -19.35 -9.34
N LEU A 168 3.93 -18.20 -8.67
CA LEU A 168 2.93 -17.18 -8.94
C LEU A 168 3.04 -16.63 -10.38
N ALA A 169 4.26 -16.43 -10.87
CA ALA A 169 4.49 -16.00 -12.25
C ALA A 169 4.03 -17.06 -13.27
N ASN A 170 4.25 -18.35 -12.99
CA ASN A 170 3.75 -19.44 -13.83
C ASN A 170 2.23 -19.54 -13.81
N MET A 171 1.59 -19.34 -12.66
CA MET A 171 0.13 -19.31 -12.54
C MET A 171 -0.47 -18.17 -13.36
N HIS A 172 0.12 -16.97 -13.33
CA HIS A 172 -0.36 -15.83 -14.13
C HIS A 172 -0.30 -16.10 -15.64
N ILE A 173 0.72 -16.82 -16.11
CA ILE A 173 0.85 -17.19 -17.53
C ILE A 173 -0.21 -18.23 -17.93
N SER A 174 -0.71 -19.02 -16.97
CA SER A 174 -1.70 -20.07 -17.22
C SER A 174 -3.15 -19.61 -17.05
N LEU A 175 -3.36 -18.42 -16.47
CA LEU A 175 -4.65 -17.79 -16.20
C LEU A 175 -5.03 -16.73 -17.27
N ASP A 176 -4.14 -16.45 -18.23
CA ASP A 176 -4.34 -15.57 -19.40
C ASP A 176 -4.92 -16.35 -20.59
#